data_AF-A0A8S2YGB4-F1
#
_entry.id   AF-A0A8S2YGB4-F1
#
_cell.length_a   1.000
_cell.length_b   1.000
_cell.length_c   1.000
_cell.angle_alpha   90.00
_cell.angle_beta   90.00
_cell.angle_gamma   90.00
#
_symmetry.space_group_name_H-M   'P 1'
#
loop_
_entity.id
_entity.type
_entity.pdbx_description
1 polymer ?
#
loop_
_entity_poly.entity_id
_entity_poly.type
_entity_poly.pdbx_seq_one_letter_code
_entity_poly.pdbx_strand_id
1 'polypeptide(L)' 'EKFFTGILDIVKWLGYEPYKITHASDQFDQLYEWAKELIRRDLAYICHQKGEELKGHNVAESP' A
#
# COMPACT_ATOMS: atom_id res chain seq x y z
N GLU A 1 -1.01 -17.43 -3.22
CA GLU A 1 -0.50 -17.20 -4.60
C GLU A 1 -1.53 -17.30 -5.72
N LYS A 2 -2.71 -17.92 -5.52
CA LYS A 2 -3.74 -18.09 -6.56
C LYS A 2 -4.09 -16.82 -7.36
N PHE A 3 -4.13 -15.66 -6.70
CA PHE A 3 -4.40 -14.38 -7.36
C PHE A 3 -3.19 -13.82 -8.12
N PHE A 4 -1.99 -14.05 -7.61
CA PHE A 4 -0.75 -13.64 -8.29
C PHE A 4 -0.57 -14.41 -9.60
N THR A 5 -0.73 -15.73 -9.56
CA THR A 5 -0.66 -16.57 -10.77
C THR A 5 -1.75 -16.19 -11.77
N GLY A 6 -2.98 -15.95 -11.31
CA GLY A 6 -4.08 -15.51 -12.17
C GLY A 6 -3.81 -14.17 -12.86
N ILE A 7 -3.25 -13.19 -12.15
CA ILE A 7 -2.89 -11.89 -12.74
C ILE A 7 -1.77 -12.07 -13.77
N LEU A 8 -0.73 -12.86 -13.46
CA LEU A 8 0.38 -13.11 -14.38
C LEU A 8 -0.09 -13.82 -15.66
N ASP A 9 -0.99 -14.79 -15.53
CA ASP A 9 -1.55 -15.55 -16.65
C ASP A 9 -2.39 -14.65 -17.55
N ILE A 10 -3.16 -13.69 -16.99
CA ILE A 10 -3.91 -12.69 -17.76
C ILE A 10 -2.97 -11.75 -18.51
N VAL A 11 -1.91 -11.27 -17.87
CA VAL A 11 -0.93 -10.38 -18.50
C VAL A 11 -0.25 -11.06 -19.69
N LYS A 12 0.15 -12.33 -19.52
CA LYS A 12 0.71 -13.15 -20.60
C LYS A 12 -0.32 -13.44 -21.69
N TRP A 13 -1.57 -13.70 -21.33
CA TRP A 13 -2.66 -13.93 -22.30
C TRP A 13 -2.92 -12.70 -23.17
N LEU A 14 -2.76 -11.49 -22.62
CA LEU A 14 -2.84 -10.23 -23.36
C LEU A 14 -1.62 -9.98 -24.28
N GLY A 15 -0.63 -10.87 -24.29
CA GLY A 15 0.56 -10.77 -25.14
C GLY A 15 1.66 -9.85 -24.58
N TYR A 16 1.55 -9.43 -23.31
CA TYR A 16 2.57 -8.61 -22.65
C TYR A 16 3.51 -9.46 -21.80
N GLU A 17 4.79 -9.15 -21.84
CA GLU A 17 5.80 -9.72 -20.96
C GLU A 17 6.27 -8.66 -19.95
N PRO A 18 6.03 -8.86 -18.64
CA PRO A 18 6.50 -7.91 -17.64
C PRO A 18 8.03 -7.96 -17.57
N TYR A 19 8.67 -6.80 -17.73
CA TYR A 19 10.13 -6.65 -17.62
C TYR A 19 10.68 -7.16 -16.27
N LYS A 20 9.93 -6.96 -15.18
CA LYS A 20 10.28 -7.44 -13.85
C LYS A 20 9.04 -7.73 -13.02
N ILE A 21 9.05 -8.86 -12.32
CA ILE A 21 8.09 -9.17 -11.28
C ILE A 21 8.61 -8.58 -9.97
N THR A 22 7.82 -7.73 -9.33
CA THR A 22 8.18 -7.11 -8.05
C THR A 22 7.02 -7.28 -7.08
N HIS A 23 7.34 -7.45 -5.79
CA HIS A 23 6.35 -7.46 -4.74
C HIS A 23 6.52 -6.22 -3.88
N ALA A 24 5.43 -5.54 -3.56
CA ALA A 24 5.48 -4.36 -2.67
C ALA A 24 6.09 -4.70 -1.30
N SER A 25 5.90 -5.95 -0.84
CA SER A 25 6.48 -6.47 0.39
C SER A 25 8.01 -6.48 0.41
N ASP A 26 8.65 -6.59 -0.76
CA ASP A 26 10.11 -6.62 -0.85
C ASP A 26 10.75 -5.27 -0.49
N GLN A 27 9.94 -4.21 -0.35
CA GLN A 27 10.38 -2.85 -0.03
C GLN A 27 9.94 -2.39 1.37
N PHE A 28 9.36 -3.27 2.19
CA PHE A 28 8.86 -2.89 3.52
C PHE A 28 9.96 -2.32 4.43
N ASP A 29 11.17 -2.86 4.39
CA ASP A 29 12.29 -2.33 5.17
C ASP A 29 12.60 -0.87 4.79
N GLN A 30 12.68 -0.59 3.48
CA GLN A 30 12.94 0.76 2.98
C GLN A 30 11.80 1.74 3.30
N LEU A 31 10.55 1.27 3.18
CA LEU A 31 9.37 2.06 3.54
C LEU A 31 9.37 2.42 5.04
N TYR A 32 9.80 1.49 5.90
CA TYR A 32 9.94 1.75 7.32
C TYR A 32 11.04 2.77 7.63
N GLU A 33 12.20 2.69 6.96
CA GLU A 33 13.25 3.70 7.09
C GLU A 33 12.77 5.09 6.69
N TRP A 34 12.01 5.20 5.59
CA TRP A 34 11.40 6.47 5.19
C TRP A 34 10.37 6.96 6.20
N ALA A 35 9.54 6.08 6.77
CA ALA A 35 8.61 6.47 7.82
C ALA A 35 9.33 7.08 9.03
N LYS A 36 10.45 6.48 9.48
CA LYS A 36 11.28 7.05 10.54
C LYS A 36 11.85 8.41 10.15
N GLU A 37 12.32 8.55 8.91
CA GLU A 37 12.87 9.81 8.43
C GLU A 37 11.81 10.92 8.37
N LEU A 38 10.58 10.61 7.95
CA LEU A 38 9.46 11.55 7.96
C LEU A 38 9.13 12.04 9.38
N ILE A 39 9.17 11.14 10.36
CA ILE A 39 8.97 11.50 11.78
C ILE A 39 10.11 12.42 12.25
N ARG A 40 11.37 12.10 11.92
CA ARG A 40 12.53 12.95 12.29
C ARG A 40 12.47 14.34 11.68
N ARG A 41 11.88 14.49 10.50
CA ARG A 41 11.68 15.78 9.81
C ARG A 41 10.45 16.54 10.26
N ASP A 42 9.73 16.05 11.26
CA ASP A 42 8.47 16.63 11.74
C ASP A 42 7.37 16.69 10.65
N LEU A 43 7.44 15.77 9.68
CA LEU A 43 6.47 15.64 8.58
C LEU A 43 5.46 14.50 8.82
N ALA A 44 5.63 13.74 9.90
CA ALA A 44 4.73 12.65 10.29
C ALA A 44 4.66 12.55 11.82
N TYR A 45 3.49 12.16 12.33
CA TYR A 45 3.24 11.95 13.76
C TYR A 45 2.43 10.67 13.97
N ILE A 46 2.45 10.16 15.21
CA ILE A 46 1.65 8.99 15.59
C ILE A 46 0.30 9.50 16.11
N CYS A 47 -0.79 9.12 15.42
CA CYS A 47 -2.14 9.42 15.87
C CYS A 47 -2.64 8.32 16.83
N HIS A 48 -3.22 8.72 17.96
CA HIS A 48 -3.82 7.80 18.95
C HIS A 48 -5.35 7.77 18.91
N GLN A 49 -5.97 8.48 17.96
CA GLN A 49 -7.42 8.50 17.80
C GLN A 49 -7.93 7.13 17.35
N LYS A 50 -9.14 6.77 17.77
CA LYS A 50 -9.80 5.54 17.31
C LYS A 50 -10.19 5.70 15.84
N GLY A 51 -10.26 4.60 15.09
CA GLY A 51 -10.62 4.63 13.67
C GLY A 51 -11.95 5.33 13.38
N GLU A 52 -12.93 5.20 14.27
CA GLU A 52 -14.22 5.91 14.17
C GLU A 52 -14.09 7.43 14.36
N GLU A 53 -13.18 7.89 15.23
CA GLU A 53 -12.90 9.32 15.44
C GLU A 53 -12.15 9.92 14.24
N LEU A 54 -11.34 9.10 13.56
CA LEU A 54 -10.57 9.46 12.36
C LEU A 54 -11.43 9.66 11.12
N LYS A 55 -12.56 8.95 11.01
CA LYS A 55 -13.48 9.07 9.86
C LYS A 55 -14.22 10.42 9.83
N GLY A 56 -14.31 11.11 10.97
CA GLY A 56 -15.02 12.39 11.12
C GLY A 56 -16.53 12.23 11.30
N HIS A 57 -17.22 13.32 11.65
CA HIS A 57 -18.65 13.31 11.98
C HIS A 57 -19.60 13.18 10.76
N ASN A 58 -19.09 13.29 9.53
CA ASN A 58 -19.90 13.23 8.29
C ASN A 58 -19.19 12.39 7.22
N VAL A 59 -19.14 11.08 7.43
CA VAL A 59 -18.62 10.14 6.42
C VAL A 59 -19.73 9.85 5.42
N ALA A 60 -19.51 10.09 4.13
CA ALA A 60 -20.42 9.57 3.11
C ALA A 60 -20.36 8.04 3.15
N GLU A 61 -21.51 7.37 3.28
CA GLU A 61 -21.55 5.92 3.18
C GLU A 61 -21.07 5.49 1.79
N SER A 62 -20.15 4.52 1.74
CA SER A 62 -19.74 3.92 0.48
C SER A 62 -20.97 3.30 -0.20
N PRO A 63 -21.19 3.55 -1.50
CA PRO A 63 -22.24 2.86 -2.25
C PRO A 63 -21.97 1.36 -2.36
#